data_AF-A0A9N8HBC0-F1
#
_entry.id   AF-A0A9N8HBC0-F1
#
_cell.length_a   1.000
_cell.length_b   1.000
_cell.length_c   1.000
_cell.angle_alpha   90.00
_cell.angle_beta   90.00
_cell.angle_gamma   90.00
#
_symmetry.space_group_name_H-M   'P 1'
#
loop_
_entity.id
_entity.type
_entity.pdbx_description
1 polymer ?
#
loop_
_entity_poly.entity_id
_entity_poly.type
_entity_poly.pdbx_seq_one_letter_code
_entity_poly.pdbx_strand_id
1 'polypeptide(L)'
;MPSAAPSPEPPCIFDMDIDCVPPVGSSSCNATPPPVEQCTGRPFEMVFLYNGGDCTQSYNVQAEGDKFTCQDFDGGPPIDRGEKSFIVVTALKDDILYHSDWVGVGELFTLSDGGENFVADQLVTIYRDSNTADPSNILQSIRYHSSCSQNLFLKDRFGAVQLVIWVNEDQGTVSCFANQTFNLDITVPIDIEGGPATVQSLTVASNVDPFFFNLTDKVFGIQVNAGDTLETSLSIPIDLTQKRTYNLLITLSAVTSTGKECRATELTSFTAGYPLPPIFPTFAPTNAPTGFPF
;
A
#
# COMPACT_ATOMS: atom_id res chain seq x y z
N MET A 1 -50.88 -24.19 36.05
CA MET A 1 -49.43 -24.09 36.32
C MET A 1 -48.85 -23.10 35.31
N PRO A 2 -48.05 -22.11 35.72
CA PRO A 2 -47.35 -21.24 34.78
C PRO A 2 -46.33 -22.08 34.01
N SER A 3 -46.33 -21.98 32.68
CA SER A 3 -45.30 -22.58 31.83
C SER A 3 -43.95 -21.94 32.18
N ALA A 4 -42.94 -22.75 32.48
CA ALA A 4 -41.58 -22.25 32.62
C ALA A 4 -41.20 -21.48 31.34
N ALA A 5 -40.57 -20.32 31.51
CA ALA A 5 -40.01 -19.59 30.39
C ALA A 5 -38.97 -20.49 29.70
N PRO A 6 -38.94 -20.57 28.35
CA PRO A 6 -37.94 -21.35 27.65
C PRO A 6 -36.55 -20.85 28.07
N SER A 7 -35.70 -21.76 28.54
CA SER A 7 -34.31 -21.46 28.83
C SER A 7 -33.64 -20.99 27.53
N PRO A 8 -32.85 -19.91 27.53
CA PRO A 8 -32.13 -19.48 26.35
C PRO A 8 -31.24 -20.62 25.86
N GLU A 9 -31.41 -20.98 24.60
CA GLU A 9 -30.64 -22.02 23.93
C GLU A 9 -29.16 -21.60 23.85
N PRO A 10 -28.20 -22.50 24.14
CA PRO A 10 -26.79 -22.14 24.11
C PRO A 10 -26.37 -21.73 22.69
N PRO A 11 -25.54 -20.67 22.55
CA PRO A 11 -25.09 -20.22 21.24
C PRO A 11 -24.12 -21.24 20.62
N CYS A 12 -24.24 -21.47 19.32
CA CYS A 12 -23.23 -22.22 18.57
C CYS A 12 -22.04 -21.30 18.28
N ILE A 13 -20.94 -21.46 19.03
CA ILE A 13 -19.75 -20.62 18.90
C ILE A 13 -18.60 -21.50 18.47
N PHE A 14 -17.99 -21.17 17.35
CA PHE A 14 -16.73 -21.79 16.93
C PHE A 14 -15.57 -21.04 17.57
N ASP A 15 -14.51 -21.76 17.88
CA ASP A 15 -13.27 -21.15 18.35
C ASP A 15 -12.37 -20.88 17.13
N MET A 16 -11.68 -19.75 17.11
CA MET A 16 -10.82 -19.36 15.99
C MET A 16 -9.48 -18.91 16.55
N ASP A 17 -8.43 -19.64 16.22
CA ASP A 17 -7.07 -19.20 16.45
C ASP A 17 -6.51 -18.56 15.18
N ILE A 18 -5.72 -17.51 15.36
CA ILE A 18 -5.07 -16.79 14.26
C ILE A 18 -3.57 -16.88 14.47
N ASP A 19 -2.92 -17.69 13.64
CA ASP A 19 -1.47 -17.68 13.54
C ASP A 19 -1.04 -16.77 12.39
N CYS A 20 -0.10 -15.89 12.67
CA CYS A 20 0.40 -14.97 11.69
C CYS A 20 1.72 -15.46 11.11
N VAL A 21 1.81 -15.53 9.77
CA VAL A 21 3.00 -16.01 9.06
C VAL A 21 3.91 -14.81 8.74
N PRO A 22 5.11 -14.68 9.34
CA PRO A 22 6.01 -13.57 9.03
C PRO A 22 6.37 -13.52 7.55
N PRO A 23 6.52 -12.32 6.95
CA PRO A 23 7.07 -12.18 5.61
C PRO A 23 8.47 -12.79 5.51
N VAL A 24 8.86 -13.24 4.32
CA VAL A 24 10.21 -13.79 4.07
C VAL A 24 11.27 -12.78 4.52
N GLY A 25 12.20 -13.22 5.37
CA GLY A 25 13.24 -12.37 5.93
C GLY A 25 12.87 -11.66 7.25
N SER A 26 11.64 -11.80 7.74
CA SER A 26 11.21 -11.33 9.06
C SER A 26 11.04 -12.49 10.04
N SER A 27 11.34 -12.25 11.32
CA SER A 27 11.05 -13.17 12.42
C SER A 27 9.70 -12.89 13.10
N SER A 28 8.98 -11.86 12.67
CA SER A 28 7.71 -11.47 13.28
C SER A 28 6.71 -10.90 12.27
N CYS A 29 5.43 -10.96 12.62
CA CYS A 29 4.36 -10.31 11.88
C CYS A 29 4.28 -8.80 12.04
N ASN A 30 5.07 -8.25 12.96
CA ASN A 30 5.42 -6.85 12.84
C ASN A 30 6.41 -6.75 11.68
N ALA A 31 5.86 -6.59 10.47
CA ALA A 31 6.65 -6.41 9.27
C ALA A 31 7.41 -5.08 9.39
N THR A 32 8.71 -5.18 9.66
CA THR A 32 9.60 -4.06 9.43
C THR A 32 9.71 -3.90 7.91
N PRO A 33 9.65 -2.67 7.39
CA PRO A 33 9.76 -2.42 5.97
C PRO A 33 11.07 -3.01 5.47
N PRO A 34 11.17 -3.30 4.16
CA PRO A 34 12.49 -3.41 3.58
C PRO A 34 13.29 -2.18 4.01
N PRO A 35 14.56 -2.37 4.42
CA PRO A 35 15.44 -1.24 4.68
C PRO A 35 15.41 -0.29 3.48
N VAL A 36 15.84 0.96 3.68
CA VAL A 36 16.08 1.88 2.56
C VAL A 36 17.03 1.16 1.59
N GLU A 37 16.45 0.52 0.58
CA GLU A 37 17.16 -0.43 -0.27
C GLU A 37 17.87 0.39 -1.32
N GLN A 38 19.17 0.16 -1.51
CA GLN A 38 19.87 0.82 -2.58
C GLN A 38 19.55 0.11 -3.88
N CYS A 39 19.20 0.86 -4.90
CA CYS A 39 19.14 0.29 -6.22
C CYS A 39 20.55 -0.13 -6.67
N THR A 40 20.69 -1.33 -7.26
CA THR A 40 21.96 -1.81 -7.82
C THR A 40 21.93 -1.97 -9.34
N GLY A 41 20.74 -2.28 -9.91
CA GLY A 41 20.53 -2.49 -11.34
C GLY A 41 19.60 -1.45 -11.94
N ARG A 42 19.89 -1.00 -13.17
CA ARG A 42 19.08 0.03 -13.83
C ARG A 42 17.61 -0.42 -13.93
N PRO A 43 16.62 0.38 -13.49
CA PRO A 43 15.24 -0.04 -13.55
C PRO A 43 14.66 0.08 -14.95
N PHE A 44 13.72 -0.80 -15.27
CA PHE A 44 12.86 -0.73 -16.45
C PHE A 44 11.37 -0.49 -16.10
N GLU A 45 11.04 -0.57 -14.81
CA GLU A 45 9.75 -0.18 -14.27
C GLU A 45 9.94 0.50 -12.91
N MET A 46 9.21 1.59 -12.66
CA MET A 46 9.17 2.28 -11.38
C MET A 46 7.74 2.67 -11.05
N VAL A 47 7.35 2.53 -9.78
CA VAL A 47 6.04 2.97 -9.29
C VAL A 47 6.25 4.03 -8.23
N PHE A 48 5.52 5.13 -8.39
CA PHE A 48 5.56 6.28 -7.51
C PHE A 48 4.23 6.45 -6.78
N LEU A 49 4.31 6.84 -5.50
CA LEU A 49 3.19 7.37 -4.74
C LEU A 49 3.13 8.88 -4.96
N TYR A 50 1.99 9.36 -5.45
CA TYR A 50 1.73 10.80 -5.55
C TYR A 50 1.23 11.33 -4.20
N ASN A 51 2.11 11.99 -3.45
CA ASN A 51 1.80 12.53 -2.13
C ASN A 51 1.20 13.94 -2.16
N GLY A 52 1.29 14.65 -3.30
CA GLY A 52 0.96 16.07 -3.34
C GLY A 52 2.01 16.95 -2.64
N GLY A 53 1.74 18.25 -2.51
CA GLY A 53 2.58 19.21 -1.78
C GLY A 53 3.85 19.68 -2.50
N ASP A 54 4.64 20.52 -1.83
CA ASP A 54 5.72 21.31 -2.44
C ASP A 54 7.09 20.59 -2.54
N CYS A 55 8.14 21.30 -2.94
CA CYS A 55 9.50 20.77 -3.05
C CYS A 55 10.24 20.68 -1.71
N THR A 56 9.78 21.35 -0.65
CA THR A 56 10.48 21.41 0.66
C THR A 56 10.45 20.08 1.42
N GLN A 57 9.51 19.22 1.06
CA GLN A 57 9.34 17.86 1.55
C GLN A 57 10.19 16.82 0.80
N SER A 58 11.02 17.25 -0.16
CA SER A 58 11.96 16.35 -0.84
C SER A 58 12.90 15.68 0.16
N TYR A 59 13.17 14.40 -0.06
CA TYR A 59 14.01 13.59 0.81
C TYR A 59 14.71 12.51 -0.01
N ASN A 60 15.92 12.83 -0.46
CA ASN A 60 16.79 11.94 -1.23
C ASN A 60 18.24 12.39 -1.01
N VAL A 61 19.20 11.57 -1.43
CA VAL A 61 20.64 11.87 -1.26
C VAL A 61 21.33 12.31 -2.56
N GLN A 62 20.56 12.58 -3.61
CA GLN A 62 21.11 13.02 -4.89
C GLN A 62 21.58 14.47 -4.79
N ALA A 63 22.69 14.79 -5.46
CA ALA A 63 23.28 16.12 -5.41
C ALA A 63 22.30 17.17 -5.99
N GLU A 64 21.85 18.08 -5.15
CA GLU A 64 20.94 19.17 -5.51
C GLU A 64 21.59 20.13 -6.53
N GLY A 65 20.82 20.54 -7.54
CA GLY A 65 21.28 21.38 -8.66
C GLY A 65 21.92 20.61 -9.82
N ASP A 66 22.47 19.42 -9.58
CA ASP A 66 23.02 18.53 -10.61
C ASP A 66 22.05 17.37 -10.89
N LYS A 67 21.96 16.42 -9.96
CA LYS A 67 21.19 15.17 -10.14
C LYS A 67 19.74 15.29 -9.70
N PHE A 68 19.46 16.22 -8.80
CA PHE A 68 18.12 16.52 -8.35
C PHE A 68 17.82 18.01 -8.43
N THR A 69 16.67 18.37 -9.00
CA THR A 69 16.10 19.72 -8.91
C THR A 69 14.60 19.61 -8.75
N CYS A 70 14.00 20.43 -7.90
CA CYS A 70 12.55 20.54 -7.77
C CYS A 70 12.18 22.02 -7.74
N GLN A 71 11.16 22.39 -8.52
CA GLN A 71 10.63 23.74 -8.55
C GLN A 71 9.11 23.72 -8.44
N ASP A 72 8.58 24.49 -7.49
CA ASP A 72 7.16 24.73 -7.31
C ASP A 72 6.69 25.92 -8.16
N PHE A 73 5.45 25.85 -8.60
CA PHE A 73 4.74 26.88 -9.34
C PHE A 73 3.34 27.03 -8.75
N ASP A 74 2.84 28.27 -8.68
CA ASP A 74 1.48 28.60 -8.24
C ASP A 74 1.02 27.90 -6.92
N GLY A 75 1.93 27.85 -5.93
CA GLY A 75 1.67 27.22 -4.62
C GLY A 75 1.91 25.71 -4.57
N GLY A 76 2.24 25.08 -5.70
CA GLY A 76 2.56 23.67 -5.80
C GLY A 76 1.34 22.76 -6.00
N PRO A 77 1.57 21.44 -6.11
CA PRO A 77 0.51 20.45 -6.24
C PRO A 77 -0.42 20.39 -5.02
N PRO A 78 -1.71 20.00 -5.21
CA PRO A 78 -2.66 19.82 -4.11
C PRO A 78 -2.15 18.83 -3.05
N ILE A 79 -2.69 18.92 -1.82
CA ILE A 79 -2.32 18.05 -0.68
C ILE A 79 -3.47 17.19 -0.17
N ASP A 80 -4.71 17.52 -0.54
CA ASP A 80 -5.88 16.83 -0.03
C ASP A 80 -6.08 15.49 -0.75
N ARG A 81 -6.33 14.43 0.03
CA ARG A 81 -6.43 13.06 -0.49
C ARG A 81 -7.51 12.96 -1.57
N GLY A 82 -7.13 12.37 -2.71
CA GLY A 82 -8.00 12.17 -3.86
C GLY A 82 -8.11 13.36 -4.82
N GLU A 83 -7.57 14.55 -4.48
CA GLU A 83 -7.43 15.62 -5.45
C GLU A 83 -6.45 15.21 -6.54
N LYS A 84 -6.79 15.51 -7.81
CA LYS A 84 -6.07 15.00 -8.96
C LYS A 84 -5.21 16.07 -9.62
N SER A 85 -4.04 15.65 -10.08
CA SER A 85 -3.20 16.41 -11.00
C SER A 85 -2.90 15.56 -12.23
N PHE A 86 -2.61 16.21 -13.35
CA PHE A 86 -2.14 15.51 -14.54
C PHE A 86 -0.61 15.40 -14.47
N ILE A 87 -0.08 14.18 -14.44
CA ILE A 87 1.36 13.92 -14.26
C ILE A 87 1.93 13.42 -15.58
N VAL A 88 3.00 14.07 -16.03
CA VAL A 88 3.78 13.66 -17.20
C VAL A 88 5.19 13.32 -16.75
N VAL A 89 5.70 12.16 -17.15
CA VAL A 89 7.08 11.76 -16.89
C VAL A 89 7.78 11.43 -18.19
N THR A 90 8.92 12.07 -18.43
CA THR A 90 9.71 11.93 -19.65
C THR A 90 11.19 11.73 -19.37
N ALA A 91 11.90 11.21 -20.37
CA ALA A 91 13.34 11.35 -20.48
C ALA A 91 13.71 12.83 -20.65
N LEU A 92 14.69 13.33 -19.88
CA LEU A 92 15.08 14.75 -19.97
C LEU A 92 15.62 15.15 -21.37
N LYS A 93 16.23 14.22 -22.09
CA LYS A 93 16.95 14.50 -23.35
C LYS A 93 16.35 13.84 -24.59
N ASP A 94 15.55 12.78 -24.42
CA ASP A 94 15.29 11.82 -25.51
C ASP A 94 13.80 11.76 -25.93
N ASP A 95 12.95 12.71 -25.53
CA ASP A 95 11.50 12.77 -25.83
C ASP A 95 10.72 11.46 -25.53
N ILE A 96 11.28 10.55 -24.73
CA ILE A 96 10.65 9.29 -24.32
C ILE A 96 9.61 9.60 -23.25
N LEU A 97 8.38 9.16 -23.45
CA LEU A 97 7.27 9.30 -22.51
C LEU A 97 7.11 8.02 -21.69
N TYR A 98 7.31 8.12 -20.37
CA TYR A 98 7.15 6.98 -19.46
C TYR A 98 5.79 6.94 -18.77
N HIS A 99 5.13 8.10 -18.62
CA HIS A 99 3.83 8.22 -17.99
C HIS A 99 3.12 9.52 -18.41
N SER A 100 1.79 9.47 -18.56
CA SER A 100 0.94 10.64 -18.82
C SER A 100 -0.52 10.36 -18.48
N ASP A 101 -0.95 10.63 -17.24
CA ASP A 101 -2.35 10.46 -16.83
C ASP A 101 -2.71 11.33 -15.62
N TRP A 102 -4.00 11.34 -15.26
CA TRP A 102 -4.52 11.89 -14.03
C TRP A 102 -4.23 10.96 -12.85
N VAL A 103 -3.61 11.50 -11.81
CA VAL A 103 -3.27 10.78 -10.58
C VAL A 103 -3.78 11.56 -9.38
N GLY A 104 -4.53 10.89 -8.49
CA GLY A 104 -5.02 11.46 -7.24
C GLY A 104 -3.97 11.43 -6.12
N VAL A 105 -4.00 12.41 -5.23
CA VAL A 105 -3.16 12.40 -4.02
C VAL A 105 -3.46 11.14 -3.20
N GLY A 106 -2.41 10.36 -2.92
CA GLY A 106 -2.47 9.05 -2.27
C GLY A 106 -2.56 7.87 -3.25
N GLU A 107 -2.62 8.11 -4.55
CA GLU A 107 -2.64 7.07 -5.58
C GLU A 107 -1.24 6.75 -6.10
N LEU A 108 -1.11 5.54 -6.65
CA LEU A 108 0.11 5.04 -7.28
C LEU A 108 0.05 5.30 -8.79
N PHE A 109 1.20 5.60 -9.39
CA PHE A 109 1.33 5.64 -10.84
C PHE A 109 2.64 4.98 -11.28
N THR A 110 2.57 4.31 -12.43
CA THR A 110 3.67 3.50 -12.97
C THR A 110 4.34 4.22 -14.15
N LEU A 111 5.66 4.19 -14.14
CA LEU A 111 6.53 4.57 -15.24
C LEU A 111 6.95 3.27 -15.91
N SER A 112 6.92 3.22 -17.24
CA SER A 112 7.39 2.08 -18.03
C SER A 112 7.83 2.54 -19.41
N ASP A 113 8.80 1.85 -19.99
CA ASP A 113 9.24 2.00 -21.38
C ASP A 113 9.09 0.68 -22.16
N GLY A 114 7.96 -0.02 -21.94
CA GLY A 114 7.71 -1.31 -22.60
C GLY A 114 8.69 -2.43 -22.19
N GLY A 115 9.33 -2.30 -21.02
CA GLY A 115 10.34 -3.22 -20.51
C GLY A 115 11.78 -2.80 -20.78
N GLU A 116 12.00 -1.67 -21.46
CA GLU A 116 13.34 -1.10 -21.65
C GLU A 116 13.82 -0.32 -20.41
N ASN A 117 15.13 -0.28 -20.24
CA ASN A 117 15.77 0.41 -19.11
C ASN A 117 15.65 1.94 -19.24
N PHE A 118 15.10 2.61 -18.22
CA PHE A 118 14.92 4.08 -18.22
C PHE A 118 16.21 4.84 -18.47
N VAL A 119 16.22 5.87 -19.32
CA VAL A 119 17.37 6.79 -19.41
C VAL A 119 17.73 7.38 -18.05
N ALA A 120 18.97 7.84 -17.89
CA ALA A 120 19.48 8.21 -16.58
C ALA A 120 18.75 9.43 -15.95
N ASP A 121 18.45 10.44 -16.76
CA ASP A 121 17.83 11.70 -16.32
C ASP A 121 16.32 11.68 -16.58
N GLN A 122 15.53 11.84 -15.52
CA GLN A 122 14.07 11.85 -15.56
C GLN A 122 13.53 13.26 -15.32
N LEU A 123 12.44 13.61 -16.01
CA LEU A 123 11.69 14.84 -15.81
C LEU A 123 10.24 14.50 -15.49
N VAL A 124 9.81 14.81 -14.27
CA VAL A 124 8.41 14.75 -13.85
C VAL A 124 7.86 16.17 -13.88
N THR A 125 6.76 16.38 -14.59
CA THR A 125 6.02 17.63 -14.59
C THR A 125 4.59 17.37 -14.16
N ILE A 126 4.15 18.10 -13.15
CA ILE A 126 2.82 18.00 -12.56
C ILE A 126 2.03 19.23 -12.98
N TYR A 127 0.87 19.00 -13.57
CA TYR A 127 -0.01 20.05 -14.10
C TYR A 127 -1.35 20.06 -13.36
N ARG A 128 -1.98 21.24 -13.30
CA ARG A 128 -3.34 21.41 -12.77
C ARG A 128 -4.38 20.75 -13.66
N ASP A 129 -4.15 20.73 -14.98
CA ASP A 129 -4.99 20.03 -15.95
C ASP A 129 -4.18 19.39 -17.11
N SER A 130 -4.86 18.75 -18.06
CA SER A 130 -4.22 18.03 -19.18
C SER A 130 -3.69 18.93 -20.31
N ASN A 131 -3.82 20.25 -20.23
CA ASN A 131 -3.25 21.20 -21.18
C ASN A 131 -1.75 21.43 -20.87
N THR A 132 -0.92 20.47 -21.26
CA THR A 132 0.52 20.46 -20.98
C THR A 132 1.33 21.51 -21.75
N ALA A 133 0.71 22.17 -22.74
CA ALA A 133 1.33 23.22 -23.55
C ALA A 133 1.31 24.60 -22.88
N ASP A 134 0.49 24.81 -21.85
CA ASP A 134 0.39 26.07 -21.12
C ASP A 134 1.31 26.07 -19.89
N PRO A 135 2.38 26.90 -19.85
CA PRO A 135 3.28 26.94 -18.71
C PRO A 135 2.63 27.39 -17.39
N SER A 136 1.52 28.15 -17.46
CA SER A 136 0.78 28.58 -16.26
C SER A 136 0.04 27.43 -15.56
N ASN A 137 -0.09 26.30 -16.26
CA ASN A 137 -0.72 25.08 -15.76
C ASN A 137 0.24 24.20 -14.95
N ILE A 138 1.54 24.46 -15.01
CA ILE A 138 2.54 23.69 -14.26
C ILE A 138 2.40 24.03 -12.78
N LEU A 139 2.33 23.00 -11.95
CA LEU A 139 2.32 23.08 -10.48
C LEU A 139 3.69 22.71 -9.90
N GLN A 140 4.39 21.75 -10.50
CA GLN A 140 5.72 21.35 -10.07
C GLN A 140 6.53 20.75 -11.21
N SER A 141 7.83 21.03 -11.23
CA SER A 141 8.78 20.40 -12.14
C SER A 141 9.91 19.77 -11.33
N ILE A 142 10.15 18.48 -11.53
CA ILE A 142 11.14 17.69 -10.80
C ILE A 142 12.06 17.01 -11.80
N ARG A 143 13.37 17.20 -11.63
CA ARG A 143 14.41 16.38 -12.26
C ARG A 143 15.01 15.49 -11.20
N TYR A 144 15.15 14.20 -11.50
CA TYR A 144 15.92 13.27 -10.69
C TYR A 144 16.68 12.29 -11.58
N HIS A 145 17.70 11.64 -11.03
CA HIS A 145 18.48 10.64 -11.73
C HIS A 145 17.99 9.24 -11.34
N SER A 146 17.49 8.46 -12.30
CA SER A 146 17.00 7.08 -12.06
C SER A 146 18.12 6.03 -12.08
N SER A 147 19.36 6.42 -12.41
CA SER A 147 20.46 5.45 -12.39
C SER A 147 20.83 5.05 -10.97
N CYS A 148 21.02 3.76 -10.78
CA CYS A 148 21.36 3.16 -9.49
C CYS A 148 22.79 3.50 -9.03
N SER A 149 23.66 3.94 -9.94
CA SER A 149 24.99 4.47 -9.62
C SER A 149 24.98 5.88 -8.99
N GLN A 150 23.82 6.54 -8.92
CA GLN A 150 23.64 7.86 -8.31
C GLN A 150 22.76 7.77 -7.07
N ASN A 151 22.90 6.69 -6.29
CA ASN A 151 22.29 6.58 -4.96
C ASN A 151 20.76 6.76 -5.00
N LEU A 152 20.10 6.02 -5.90
CA LEU A 152 18.64 5.89 -5.90
C LEU A 152 18.23 4.86 -4.85
N PHE A 153 17.33 5.25 -3.96
CA PHE A 153 16.84 4.39 -2.89
C PHE A 153 15.32 4.23 -2.88
N LEU A 154 14.87 3.12 -2.31
CA LEU A 154 13.46 2.91 -2.02
C LEU A 154 13.03 3.95 -0.99
N LYS A 155 11.87 4.57 -1.22
CA LYS A 155 11.30 5.67 -0.45
C LYS A 155 11.93 7.04 -0.69
N ASP A 156 12.85 7.19 -1.63
CA ASP A 156 13.30 8.51 -2.07
C ASP A 156 12.10 9.36 -2.48
N ARG A 157 12.04 10.58 -1.95
CA ARG A 157 11.01 11.56 -2.20
C ARG A 157 11.58 12.71 -3.03
N PHE A 158 10.93 12.98 -4.14
CA PHE A 158 11.27 14.05 -5.07
C PHE A 158 10.04 14.97 -5.18
N GLY A 159 10.01 16.05 -4.39
CA GLY A 159 8.83 16.90 -4.25
C GLY A 159 7.57 16.13 -3.89
N ALA A 160 6.57 16.22 -4.76
CA ALA A 160 5.26 15.60 -4.55
C ALA A 160 5.21 14.09 -4.82
N VAL A 161 6.27 13.46 -5.34
CA VAL A 161 6.26 12.03 -5.69
C VAL A 161 7.31 11.25 -4.88
N GLN A 162 7.00 10.01 -4.55
CA GLN A 162 7.89 9.12 -3.80
C GLN A 162 8.05 7.77 -4.49
N LEU A 163 9.28 7.32 -4.66
CA LEU A 163 9.59 6.02 -5.27
C LEU A 163 9.25 4.90 -4.28
N VAL A 164 8.29 4.04 -4.62
CA VAL A 164 7.78 3.00 -3.72
C VAL A 164 7.92 1.58 -4.29
N ILE A 165 8.14 1.43 -5.60
CA ILE A 165 8.49 0.15 -6.23
C ILE A 165 9.47 0.43 -7.38
N TRP A 166 10.42 -0.48 -7.62
CA TRP A 166 11.05 -0.61 -8.92
C TRP A 166 11.22 -2.07 -9.32
N VAL A 167 11.48 -2.28 -10.61
CA VAL A 167 11.87 -3.57 -11.17
C VAL A 167 13.15 -3.42 -11.99
N ASN A 168 14.12 -4.29 -11.72
CA ASN A 168 15.36 -4.40 -12.49
C ASN A 168 15.81 -5.87 -12.59
N GLU A 169 16.78 -6.17 -13.45
CA GLU A 169 17.28 -7.54 -13.65
C GLU A 169 18.05 -8.09 -12.44
N ASP A 170 18.75 -7.22 -11.70
CA ASP A 170 19.67 -7.62 -10.63
C ASP A 170 18.97 -8.00 -9.32
N GLN A 171 17.89 -7.29 -8.98
CA GLN A 171 17.15 -7.37 -7.71
C GLN A 171 15.72 -7.89 -7.91
N GLY A 172 15.23 -7.99 -9.16
CA GLY A 172 13.83 -8.28 -9.43
C GLY A 172 12.92 -7.12 -9.02
N THR A 173 11.79 -7.43 -8.37
CA THR A 173 10.85 -6.43 -7.86
C THR A 173 11.19 -6.06 -6.42
N VAL A 174 11.54 -4.79 -6.21
CA VAL A 174 11.74 -4.20 -4.87
C VAL A 174 10.55 -3.29 -4.57
N SER A 175 9.86 -3.50 -3.44
CA SER A 175 8.56 -2.87 -3.17
C SER A 175 8.39 -2.47 -1.70
N CYS A 176 7.75 -1.32 -1.46
CA CYS A 176 7.22 -0.90 -0.16
C CYS A 176 5.90 -1.58 0.21
N PHE A 177 5.38 -2.46 -0.63
CA PHE A 177 4.15 -3.20 -0.39
C PHE A 177 4.48 -4.67 -0.23
N ALA A 178 3.90 -5.29 0.78
CA ALA A 178 4.01 -6.72 1.03
C ALA A 178 2.63 -7.30 1.28
N ASN A 179 2.52 -8.62 1.21
CA ASN A 179 1.33 -9.32 1.66
C ASN A 179 1.59 -9.92 3.04
N GLN A 180 0.74 -9.61 4.01
CA GLN A 180 0.75 -10.25 5.31
C GLN A 180 -0.20 -11.44 5.29
N THR A 181 0.33 -12.62 5.59
CA THR A 181 -0.44 -13.87 5.58
C THR A 181 -0.80 -14.29 7.00
N PHE A 182 -2.03 -14.77 7.19
CA PHE A 182 -2.53 -15.34 8.43
C PHE A 182 -3.14 -16.70 8.13
N ASN A 183 -2.79 -17.69 8.94
CA ASN A 183 -3.45 -18.97 9.02
C ASN A 183 -4.56 -18.88 10.07
N LEU A 184 -5.72 -19.42 9.74
CA LEU A 184 -6.89 -19.47 10.61
C LEU A 184 -7.17 -20.93 10.92
N ASP A 185 -7.15 -21.26 12.21
CA ASP A 185 -7.50 -22.58 12.71
C ASP A 185 -8.83 -22.47 13.45
N ILE A 186 -9.90 -22.91 12.79
CA ILE A 186 -11.26 -22.83 13.33
C ILE A 186 -11.63 -24.18 13.93
N THR A 187 -11.77 -24.22 15.25
CA THR A 187 -12.16 -25.43 15.98
C THR A 187 -13.65 -25.46 16.22
N VAL A 188 -14.28 -26.54 15.77
CA VAL A 188 -15.72 -26.75 15.90
C VAL A 188 -16.00 -27.47 17.23
N PRO A 189 -16.95 -26.99 18.05
CA PRO A 189 -17.29 -27.63 19.32
C PRO A 189 -17.63 -29.11 19.15
N ILE A 190 -17.25 -29.92 20.13
CA ILE A 190 -17.58 -31.36 20.17
C ILE A 190 -19.08 -31.64 20.37
N ASP A 191 -19.86 -30.62 20.72
CA ASP A 191 -21.31 -30.69 20.86
C ASP A 191 -21.93 -29.55 20.04
N ILE A 192 -22.45 -29.89 18.84
CA ILE A 192 -23.19 -28.95 17.99
C ILE A 192 -24.65 -29.39 17.95
N GLU A 193 -25.50 -28.58 18.56
CA GLU A 193 -26.94 -28.73 18.45
C GLU A 193 -27.41 -28.43 17.03
N GLY A 194 -28.22 -29.32 16.46
CA GLY A 194 -28.71 -29.19 15.09
C GLY A 194 -27.87 -29.91 14.03
N GLY A 195 -26.89 -30.71 14.46
CA GLY A 195 -26.07 -31.56 13.59
C GLY A 195 -24.98 -30.77 12.87
N PRO A 196 -24.46 -31.30 11.74
CA PRO A 196 -23.37 -30.66 11.00
C PRO A 196 -23.72 -29.23 10.58
N ALA A 197 -22.73 -28.35 10.64
CA ALA A 197 -22.84 -26.96 10.21
C ALA A 197 -22.26 -26.77 8.82
N THR A 198 -22.87 -25.91 8.02
CA THR A 198 -22.38 -25.50 6.70
C THR A 198 -21.89 -24.08 6.79
N VAL A 199 -20.61 -23.84 6.46
CA VAL A 199 -20.01 -22.52 6.48
C VAL A 199 -20.60 -21.65 5.37
N GLN A 200 -21.04 -20.45 5.73
CA GLN A 200 -21.74 -19.51 4.86
C GLN A 200 -20.88 -18.32 4.46
N SER A 201 -19.98 -17.85 5.34
CA SER A 201 -19.12 -16.71 5.01
C SER A 201 -17.86 -16.68 5.84
N LEU A 202 -16.83 -16.06 5.27
CA LEU A 202 -15.63 -15.60 5.97
C LEU A 202 -15.32 -14.19 5.50
N THR A 203 -15.24 -13.26 6.43
CA THR A 203 -15.03 -11.84 6.14
C THR A 203 -13.99 -11.25 7.08
N VAL A 204 -13.22 -10.28 6.60
CA VAL A 204 -12.25 -9.53 7.41
C VAL A 204 -12.58 -8.05 7.29
N ALA A 205 -12.81 -7.38 8.41
CA ALA A 205 -12.86 -5.93 8.47
C ALA A 205 -11.53 -5.37 8.97
N SER A 206 -11.04 -4.32 8.32
CA SER A 206 -9.76 -3.67 8.59
C SER A 206 -9.97 -2.18 8.90
N ASN A 207 -9.10 -1.60 9.71
CA ASN A 207 -9.04 -0.14 9.93
C ASN A 207 -8.19 0.59 8.87
N VAL A 208 -7.56 -0.14 7.96
CA VAL A 208 -6.75 0.37 6.85
C VAL A 208 -7.35 -0.12 5.54
N ASP A 209 -7.34 0.73 4.52
CA ASP A 209 -7.79 0.38 3.17
C ASP A 209 -6.99 -0.80 2.59
N PRO A 210 -7.65 -1.81 1.97
CA PRO A 210 -9.10 -1.95 1.86
C PRO A 210 -9.73 -2.34 3.20
N PHE A 211 -10.77 -1.61 3.61
CA PHE A 211 -11.42 -1.77 4.92
C PHE A 211 -12.19 -3.09 5.07
N PHE A 212 -12.38 -3.84 3.98
CA PHE A 212 -13.14 -5.07 3.98
C PHE A 212 -12.60 -6.07 2.95
N PHE A 213 -12.47 -7.33 3.37
CA PHE A 213 -12.13 -8.46 2.52
C PHE A 213 -13.25 -9.50 2.61
N ASN A 214 -13.82 -9.87 1.46
CA ASN A 214 -14.75 -10.98 1.36
C ASN A 214 -14.00 -12.25 0.95
N LEU A 215 -13.95 -13.23 1.84
CA LEU A 215 -13.29 -14.52 1.62
C LEU A 215 -14.29 -15.68 1.60
N THR A 216 -15.58 -15.37 1.42
CA THR A 216 -16.67 -16.35 1.42
C THR A 216 -16.42 -17.46 0.40
N ASP A 217 -15.92 -17.14 -0.79
CA ASP A 217 -15.64 -18.12 -1.84
C ASP A 217 -14.64 -19.21 -1.42
N LYS A 218 -13.79 -18.96 -0.40
CA LYS A 218 -12.84 -19.95 0.11
C LYS A 218 -13.47 -20.99 1.03
N VAL A 219 -14.60 -20.67 1.66
CA VAL A 219 -15.18 -21.48 2.74
C VAL A 219 -16.64 -21.86 2.52
N PHE A 220 -17.32 -21.21 1.58
CA PHE A 220 -18.74 -21.39 1.35
C PHE A 220 -19.08 -22.85 1.03
N GLY A 221 -20.08 -23.38 1.72
CA GLY A 221 -20.57 -24.74 1.51
C GLY A 221 -19.72 -25.83 2.17
N ILE A 222 -18.61 -25.50 2.83
CA ILE A 222 -17.85 -26.48 3.62
C ILE A 222 -18.74 -26.95 4.76
N GLN A 223 -18.96 -28.26 4.84
CA GLN A 223 -19.67 -28.89 5.94
C GLN A 223 -18.67 -29.32 7.02
N VAL A 224 -18.96 -28.96 8.26
CA VAL A 224 -18.15 -29.31 9.44
C VAL A 224 -18.99 -30.06 10.46
N ASN A 225 -18.40 -31.09 11.05
CA ASN A 225 -18.98 -31.90 12.11
C ASN A 225 -18.45 -31.47 13.48
N ALA A 226 -19.09 -31.99 14.52
CA ALA A 226 -18.67 -31.73 15.89
C ALA A 226 -17.24 -32.27 16.14
N GLY A 227 -16.37 -31.40 16.65
CA GLY A 227 -14.96 -31.71 16.88
C GLY A 227 -14.06 -31.60 15.65
N ASP A 228 -14.58 -31.21 14.48
CA ASP A 228 -13.74 -30.95 13.30
C ASP A 228 -12.89 -29.69 13.47
N THR A 229 -11.80 -29.62 12.71
CA THR A 229 -10.99 -28.41 12.56
C THR A 229 -11.01 -27.98 11.10
N LEU A 230 -11.24 -26.69 10.86
CA LEU A 230 -11.18 -26.07 9.55
C LEU A 230 -9.96 -25.14 9.49
N GLU A 231 -9.02 -25.48 8.60
CA GLU A 231 -7.83 -24.68 8.34
C GLU A 231 -8.02 -23.85 7.07
N THR A 232 -7.72 -22.56 7.12
CA THR A 232 -7.70 -21.69 5.93
C THR A 232 -6.67 -20.59 6.09
N SER A 233 -6.35 -19.89 5.01
CA SER A 233 -5.42 -18.77 5.07
C SER A 233 -5.95 -17.55 4.34
N LEU A 234 -5.59 -16.38 4.85
CA LEU A 234 -5.85 -15.10 4.22
C LEU A 234 -4.54 -14.34 4.04
N SER A 235 -4.50 -13.54 2.99
CA SER A 235 -3.35 -12.69 2.68
C SER A 235 -3.90 -11.29 2.42
N ILE A 236 -3.43 -10.32 3.19
CA ILE A 236 -3.82 -8.91 3.03
C ILE A 236 -2.63 -8.09 2.52
N PRO A 237 -2.85 -7.19 1.54
CA PRO A 237 -1.82 -6.24 1.18
C PRO A 237 -1.59 -5.26 2.34
N ILE A 238 -0.32 -5.00 2.65
CA ILE A 238 0.10 -4.02 3.64
C ILE A 238 0.98 -2.96 2.99
N ASP A 239 0.69 -1.72 3.33
CA ASP A 239 1.45 -0.54 2.95
C ASP A 239 2.55 -0.32 3.99
N LEU A 240 3.81 -0.50 3.60
CA LEU A 240 4.98 -0.31 4.45
C LEU A 240 5.64 1.07 4.26
N THR A 241 5.04 1.96 3.46
CA THR A 241 5.53 3.34 3.26
C THR A 241 5.45 4.15 4.55
N GLN A 242 4.43 3.88 5.37
CA GLN A 242 4.18 4.51 6.65
C GLN A 242 3.99 3.45 7.73
N LYS A 243 4.50 3.74 8.94
CA LYS A 243 4.19 2.91 10.10
C LYS A 243 2.71 3.03 10.46
N ARG A 244 1.98 1.92 10.39
CA ARG A 244 0.55 1.84 10.72
C ARG A 244 0.29 0.63 11.60
N THR A 245 -0.73 0.74 12.44
CA THR A 245 -1.29 -0.39 13.19
C THR A 245 -2.52 -0.89 12.47
N TYR A 246 -2.48 -2.16 12.08
CA TYR A 246 -3.55 -2.87 11.42
C TYR A 246 -4.35 -3.62 12.48
N ASN A 247 -5.66 -3.42 12.48
CA ASN A 247 -6.62 -4.10 13.33
C ASN A 247 -7.56 -4.88 12.43
N LEU A 248 -7.57 -6.19 12.56
CA LEU A 248 -8.34 -7.09 11.71
C LEU A 248 -9.39 -7.79 12.55
N LEU A 249 -10.67 -7.52 12.26
CA LEU A 249 -11.78 -8.28 12.81
C LEU A 249 -12.17 -9.36 11.80
N ILE A 250 -11.89 -10.61 12.14
CA ILE A 250 -12.22 -11.77 11.30
C ILE A 250 -13.52 -12.34 11.79
N THR A 251 -14.45 -12.62 10.89
CA THR A 251 -15.75 -13.18 11.22
C THR A 251 -16.07 -14.33 10.28
N LEU A 252 -16.39 -15.49 10.86
CA LEU A 252 -16.92 -16.65 10.16
C LEU A 252 -18.37 -16.89 10.60
N SER A 253 -19.23 -17.18 9.64
CA SER A 253 -20.61 -17.61 9.89
C SER A 253 -20.88 -18.97 9.27
N ALA A 254 -21.65 -19.78 9.97
CA ALA A 254 -22.11 -21.08 9.53
C ALA A 254 -23.56 -21.33 9.99
N VAL A 255 -24.24 -22.27 9.36
CA VAL A 255 -25.63 -22.63 9.69
C VAL A 255 -25.75 -24.15 9.79
N THR A 256 -26.34 -24.64 10.88
CA THR A 256 -26.60 -26.08 11.06
C THR A 256 -27.74 -26.58 10.18
N SER A 257 -27.87 -27.89 10.05
CA SER A 257 -28.97 -28.51 9.30
C SER A 257 -30.37 -28.14 9.82
N THR A 258 -30.49 -27.74 11.10
CA THR A 258 -31.73 -27.26 11.71
C THR A 258 -31.94 -25.74 11.58
N GLY A 259 -31.01 -25.03 10.95
CA GLY A 259 -31.08 -23.58 10.76
C GLY A 259 -30.48 -22.76 11.91
N LYS A 260 -29.76 -23.38 12.85
CA LYS A 260 -29.09 -22.66 13.94
C LYS A 260 -27.85 -21.94 13.41
N GLU A 261 -27.71 -20.66 13.74
CA GLU A 261 -26.52 -19.89 13.37
C GLU A 261 -25.34 -20.22 14.29
N CYS A 262 -24.19 -20.49 13.67
CA CYS A 262 -22.90 -20.66 14.30
C CYS A 262 -21.97 -19.52 13.90
N ARG A 263 -21.17 -19.00 14.83
CA ARG A 263 -20.23 -17.90 14.55
C ARG A 263 -18.88 -18.09 15.24
N ALA A 264 -17.82 -17.69 14.55
CA ALA A 264 -16.52 -17.39 15.14
C ALA A 264 -16.16 -15.94 14.83
N THR A 265 -15.56 -15.26 15.80
CA THR A 265 -15.06 -13.90 15.62
C THR A 265 -13.81 -13.73 16.43
N GLU A 266 -12.75 -13.25 15.78
CA GLU A 266 -11.46 -13.03 16.42
C GLU A 266 -10.87 -11.69 15.97
N LEU A 267 -10.13 -11.04 16.87
CA LEU A 267 -9.52 -9.74 16.63
C LEU A 267 -8.02 -9.87 16.76
N THR A 268 -7.30 -9.62 15.68
CA THR A 268 -5.84 -9.55 15.71
C THR A 268 -5.34 -8.15 15.38
N SER A 269 -4.18 -7.80 15.91
CA SER A 269 -3.52 -6.53 15.62
C SER A 269 -2.03 -6.71 15.43
N PHE A 270 -1.47 -5.96 14.49
CA PHE A 270 -0.03 -5.92 14.26
C PHE A 270 0.36 -4.53 13.75
N THR A 271 1.64 -4.20 13.86
CA THR A 271 2.15 -2.91 13.37
C THR A 271 3.21 -3.17 12.31
N ALA A 272 3.03 -2.55 11.15
CA ALA A 272 3.94 -2.69 10.02
C ALA A 272 4.35 -1.32 9.45
N GLY A 273 5.51 -1.28 8.79
CA GLY A 273 6.11 -0.06 8.22
C GLY A 273 7.05 0.68 9.19
N TYR A 274 7.77 1.69 8.68
CA TYR A 274 8.67 2.53 9.48
C TYR A 274 8.11 3.94 9.63
N PRO A 275 8.40 4.62 10.75
CA PRO A 275 8.37 6.08 10.71
C PRO A 275 9.37 6.53 9.64
N LEU A 276 9.01 7.50 8.82
CA LEU A 276 9.97 8.12 7.91
C LEU A 276 11.23 8.47 8.72
N PRO A 277 12.45 8.11 8.24
CA PRO A 277 13.67 8.45 8.95
C PRO A 277 13.66 9.95 9.29
N PRO A 278 14.21 10.36 10.45
CA PRO A 278 14.27 11.75 10.80
C PRO A 278 15.03 12.49 9.69
N ILE A 279 14.27 13.31 8.95
CA ILE A 279 14.68 14.35 8.01
C ILE A 279 16.19 14.66 8.09
N PHE A 280 16.96 14.12 7.17
CA PHE A 280 18.12 14.81 6.62
C PHE A 280 17.60 15.75 5.52
N PRO A 281 17.45 17.06 5.77
CA PRO A 281 16.98 17.97 4.75
C PRO A 281 17.97 18.02 3.58
N THR A 282 17.48 17.91 2.35
CA THR A 282 18.12 18.63 1.24
C THR A 282 17.91 20.11 1.53
N PHE A 283 18.98 20.89 1.59
CA PHE A 283 18.90 22.32 1.86
C PHE A 283 18.26 23.02 0.64
N ALA A 284 16.92 23.10 0.63
CA ALA A 284 16.19 23.79 -0.41
C ALA A 284 16.77 25.19 -0.66
N PRO A 285 17.14 25.56 -1.90
CA PRO A 285 17.53 26.91 -2.20
C PRO A 285 16.33 27.82 -2.00
N THR A 286 16.43 28.65 -0.96
CA THR A 286 15.56 29.79 -0.73
C THR A 286 15.94 30.84 -1.77
N ASN A 287 15.11 31.00 -2.80
CA ASN A 287 14.60 32.27 -3.34
C ASN A 287 14.30 32.17 -4.85
N ALA A 288 13.11 32.64 -5.23
CA ALA A 288 12.78 32.98 -6.61
C ALA A 288 13.71 34.10 -7.11
N PRO A 289 14.08 34.12 -8.41
CA PRO A 289 14.77 35.27 -8.99
C PRO A 289 13.80 36.46 -8.96
N THR A 290 14.09 37.46 -8.13
CA THR A 290 13.45 38.77 -8.24
C THR A 290 13.98 39.45 -9.50
N GLY A 291 13.22 39.33 -10.59
CA GLY A 291 13.46 40.12 -11.79
C GLY A 291 13.28 41.61 -11.48
N PHE A 292 14.37 42.37 -11.52
CA PHE A 292 14.29 43.83 -11.60
C PHE A 292 13.98 44.23 -13.04
N PRO A 293 12.98 45.10 -13.29
CA PRO A 293 12.84 45.74 -14.59
C PRO A 293 13.93 46.82 -14.73
N PHE A 294 14.67 46.77 -15.84
CA PHE A 294 15.39 47.92 -16.37
C PHE A 294 14.44 48.81 -17.16
#